data_AF-A0A924F4R2-F1
#
_entry.id   AF-A0A924F4R2-F1
#
_cell.length_a   1.000
_cell.length_b   1.000
_cell.length_c   1.000
_cell.angle_alpha   90.00
_cell.angle_beta   90.00
_cell.angle_gamma   90.00
#
_symmetry.space_group_name_H-M   'P 1'
#
loop_
_entity.id
_entity.type
_entity.pdbx_description
1 polymer ?
#
loop_
_entity_poly.entity_id
_entity_poly.type
_entity_poly.pdbx_seq_one_letter_code
_entity_poly.pdbx_strand_id
1 'polypeptide(L)'
;MTHLGDRTTTHTLWRHVYGALLPMLPRGLRDRQGGAMAELFDRELCRSAPDGVVAICLTGATGVADLVCRGIYERLADERRALTTTNIATLRRAAAAFLVTSTVLTTLFVAKVAVTHAVPARGTVFDIALFSIPFTVAMTIPMSVFIAVLWAATRDASLRRGRIGTADVRDGTLRLTPVVGMASMVTLCCLAWNAELVPRANLKLLTLYAGTAAVTSTDRSMTLGELQRAQSHLVTVGPHASASEAVGASRASYEVEIQKKLALAAACIALAMLAAGIARHAPRLSVWTQAVLSVLVFIGYYVCIIMGEQLADRSAIPPALAMWSANIIVLLLAMLTLRTAHGKTAPDVKLPSRAA
;
A
#
# COMPACT_ATOMS: atom_id res chain seq x y z
N MET A 1 25.14 -15.18 43.42
CA MET A 1 25.48 -13.76 43.14
C MET A 1 25.35 -13.37 41.65
N THR A 2 24.84 -14.23 40.76
CA THR A 2 24.73 -13.97 39.31
C THR A 2 23.40 -13.36 38.83
N HIS A 3 22.36 -13.29 39.67
CA HIS A 3 21.04 -12.74 39.27
C HIS A 3 20.87 -11.23 39.45
N LEU A 4 21.75 -10.55 40.19
CA LEU A 4 21.66 -9.11 40.42
C LEU A 4 22.23 -8.29 39.25
N GLY A 5 23.21 -8.85 38.52
CA GLY A 5 23.85 -8.19 37.38
C GLY A 5 22.92 -8.00 36.18
N ASP A 6 21.95 -8.90 35.97
CA ASP A 6 21.03 -8.88 34.82
C ASP A 6 19.90 -7.84 34.97
N ARG A 7 19.51 -7.52 36.21
CA ARG A 7 18.46 -6.52 36.50
C ARG A 7 18.96 -5.10 36.30
N THR A 8 20.16 -4.79 36.79
CA THR A 8 20.76 -3.46 36.67
C THR A 8 21.20 -3.13 35.25
N THR A 9 21.73 -4.11 34.51
CA THR A 9 22.02 -3.97 33.06
C THR A 9 20.75 -3.74 32.24
N THR A 10 19.68 -4.49 32.51
CA THR A 10 18.40 -4.31 31.81
C THR A 10 17.77 -2.96 32.12
N HIS A 11 17.80 -2.51 33.38
CA HIS A 11 17.30 -1.19 33.78
C HIS A 11 18.06 -0.05 33.09
N THR A 12 19.40 -0.12 33.09
CA THR A 12 20.24 0.90 32.44
C THR A 12 20.06 0.91 30.92
N LEU A 13 19.88 -0.25 30.28
CA LEU A 13 19.61 -0.35 28.86
C LEU A 13 18.30 0.35 28.46
N TRP A 14 17.20 0.10 29.18
CA TRP A 14 15.92 0.76 28.89
C TRP A 14 15.97 2.27 29.09
N ARG A 15 16.69 2.74 30.11
CA ARG A 15 16.93 4.18 30.32
C ARG A 15 17.70 4.82 29.16
N HIS A 16 18.71 4.13 28.62
CA HIS A 16 19.45 4.59 27.44
C HIS A 16 18.57 4.61 26.17
N VAL A 17 17.78 3.56 25.94
CA VAL A 17 16.86 3.49 24.79
C VAL A 17 15.84 4.63 24.82
N TYR A 18 15.20 4.85 25.97
CA TYR A 18 14.23 5.93 26.13
C TYR A 18 14.88 7.31 25.99
N GLY A 19 16.07 7.49 26.59
CA GLY A 19 16.87 8.71 26.48
C GLY A 19 17.37 9.00 25.06
N ALA A 20 17.66 7.98 24.25
CA ALA A 20 18.05 8.13 22.85
C ALA A 20 16.87 8.48 21.93
N LEU A 21 15.65 8.08 22.32
CA LEU A 21 14.42 8.39 21.58
C LEU A 21 13.84 9.76 21.93
N LEU A 22 14.08 10.27 23.15
CA LEU A 22 13.59 11.59 23.60
C LEU A 22 13.96 12.76 22.66
N PRO A 23 15.20 12.84 22.13
CA PRO A 23 15.61 13.87 21.17
C PRO A 23 14.88 13.78 19.83
N MET A 24 14.33 12.62 19.46
CA MET A 24 13.58 12.44 18.21
C MET A 24 12.15 13.00 18.26
N LEU A 25 11.66 13.40 19.44
CA LEU A 25 10.35 14.04 19.55
C LEU A 25 10.34 15.48 19.02
N PRO A 26 9.17 15.97 18.56
CA PRO A 26 9.00 17.37 18.17
C PRO A 26 9.46 18.34 19.26
N ARG A 27 10.17 19.40 18.88
CA ARG A 27 10.78 20.37 19.81
C ARG A 27 9.76 20.89 20.84
N GLY A 28 8.57 21.26 20.40
CA GLY A 28 7.51 21.78 21.28
C GLY A 28 7.04 20.82 22.38
N LEU A 29 7.00 19.50 22.12
CA LEU A 29 6.62 18.51 23.14
C LEU A 29 7.78 18.24 24.09
N ARG A 30 8.99 18.14 23.54
CA ARG A 30 10.21 17.88 24.30
C ARG A 30 10.48 19.01 25.30
N ASP A 31 10.32 20.26 24.87
CA ASP A 31 10.61 21.43 25.71
C ASP A 31 9.56 21.61 26.82
N ARG A 32 8.32 21.16 26.60
CA ARG A 32 7.22 21.27 27.59
C ARG A 32 7.13 20.09 28.56
N GLN A 33 7.36 18.87 28.07
CA GLN A 33 7.04 17.64 28.80
C GLN A 33 8.17 16.61 28.79
N GLY A 34 9.26 16.83 28.03
CA GLY A 34 10.34 15.85 27.87
C GLY A 34 10.98 15.42 29.20
N GLY A 35 11.26 16.39 30.09
CA GLY A 35 11.80 16.12 31.42
C GLY A 35 10.84 15.31 32.30
N ALA A 36 9.56 15.70 32.36
CA ALA A 36 8.54 15.00 33.13
C ALA A 36 8.29 13.57 32.64
N MET A 37 8.33 13.35 31.31
CA MET A 37 8.20 12.01 30.72
C MET A 37 9.37 11.10 31.09
N ALA A 38 10.60 11.61 31.02
CA ALA A 38 11.78 10.85 31.41
C ALA A 38 11.80 10.50 32.90
N GLU A 39 11.39 11.44 33.76
CA GLU A 39 11.32 11.21 35.21
C GLU A 39 10.22 10.19 35.58
N LEU A 40 9.05 10.27 34.93
CA LEU A 40 7.97 9.30 35.14
C LEU A 40 8.40 7.89 34.68
N PHE A 41 9.12 7.79 33.56
CA PHE A 41 9.63 6.51 33.06
C PHE A 41 10.67 5.88 34.00
N ASP A 42 11.58 6.67 34.55
CA ASP A 42 12.59 6.20 35.51
C ASP A 42 11.94 5.72 36.82
N ARG A 43 10.90 6.44 37.30
CA ARG A 43 10.11 6.03 38.46
C ARG A 43 9.37 4.71 38.24
N GLU A 44 8.78 4.50 37.05
CA GLU A 44 8.04 3.28 36.75
C GLU A 44 8.97 2.07 36.59
N LEU A 45 10.16 2.26 35.98
CA LEU A 45 11.20 1.24 35.93
C LEU A 45 11.69 0.85 37.34
N CYS A 46 11.91 1.84 38.22
CA CYS A 46 12.28 1.58 39.62
C CYS A 46 11.18 0.82 40.37
N ARG A 47 9.91 1.13 40.09
CA ARG A 47 8.75 0.48 40.71
C ARG A 47 8.61 -0.98 40.30
N SER A 48 8.93 -1.31 39.05
CA SER A 48 8.88 -2.68 38.51
C SER A 48 10.16 -3.50 38.78
N ALA A 49 11.23 -2.87 39.24
CA ALA A 49 12.49 -3.54 39.58
C ALA A 49 12.40 -4.70 40.61
N PRO A 50 11.59 -4.63 41.69
CA PRO A 50 11.42 -5.74 42.62
C PRO A 50 10.75 -6.97 41.99
N ASP A 51 9.86 -6.77 41.01
CA ASP A 51 9.06 -7.84 40.36
C ASP A 51 9.86 -8.69 39.36
N GLY A 52 11.10 -8.29 39.04
CA GLY A 52 12.05 -9.06 38.22
C GLY A 52 12.21 -8.54 36.79
N VAL A 53 13.12 -9.18 36.03
CA VAL A 53 13.58 -8.72 34.70
C VAL A 53 12.43 -8.61 33.69
N VAL A 54 11.48 -9.55 33.71
CA VAL A 54 10.32 -9.55 32.80
C VAL A 54 9.44 -8.31 33.02
N ALA A 55 9.22 -7.92 34.28
CA ALA A 55 8.44 -6.72 34.61
C ALA A 55 9.16 -5.44 34.15
N ILE A 56 10.49 -5.36 34.33
CA ILE A 56 11.32 -4.25 33.83
C ILE A 56 11.22 -4.15 32.30
N CYS A 57 11.28 -5.27 31.58
CA CYS A 57 11.15 -5.31 30.12
C CYS A 57 9.76 -4.89 29.63
N LEU A 58 8.70 -5.33 30.31
CA LEU A 58 7.33 -4.93 29.95
C LEU A 58 7.11 -3.43 30.17
N THR A 59 7.53 -2.90 31.32
CA THR A 59 7.45 -1.46 31.64
C THR A 59 8.33 -0.61 30.71
N GLY A 60 9.53 -1.10 30.38
CA GLY A 60 10.42 -0.48 29.41
C GLY A 60 9.79 -0.39 28.01
N ALA A 61 9.23 -1.50 27.53
CA ALA A 61 8.57 -1.57 26.23
C ALA A 61 7.30 -0.71 26.16
N THR A 62 6.46 -0.70 27.20
CA THR A 62 5.24 0.12 27.24
C THR A 62 5.56 1.60 27.30
N GLY A 63 6.57 2.01 28.09
CA GLY A 63 7.01 3.40 28.15
C GLY A 63 7.56 3.90 26.81
N VAL A 64 8.40 3.11 26.13
CA VAL A 64 8.90 3.44 24.78
C VAL A 64 7.76 3.50 23.76
N ALA A 65 6.79 2.56 23.83
CA ALA A 65 5.63 2.58 22.96
C ALA A 65 4.75 3.83 23.17
N ASP A 66 4.50 4.25 24.42
CA ASP A 66 3.77 5.48 24.74
C ASP A 66 4.51 6.72 24.22
N LEU A 67 5.84 6.78 24.41
CA LEU A 67 6.68 7.87 23.92
C LEU A 67 6.59 8.02 22.39
N VAL A 68 6.68 6.90 21.66
CA VAL A 68 6.54 6.88 20.20
C VAL A 68 5.13 7.30 19.78
N CYS A 69 4.09 6.78 20.45
CA CYS A 69 2.69 7.15 20.16
C CYS A 69 2.44 8.65 20.37
N ARG A 70 2.95 9.24 21.45
CA ARG A 70 2.85 10.68 21.74
C ARG A 70 3.64 11.52 20.74
N GLY A 71 4.84 11.10 20.36
CA GLY A 71 5.63 11.76 19.33
C GLY A 71 4.92 11.78 17.97
N ILE A 72 4.30 10.67 17.59
CA ILE A 72 3.46 10.59 16.39
C ILE A 72 2.22 11.49 16.54
N TYR A 73 1.54 11.46 17.69
CA TYR A 73 0.34 12.27 17.92
C TYR A 73 0.61 13.77 17.85
N GLU A 74 1.66 14.26 18.51
CA GLU A 74 1.97 15.69 18.52
C GLU A 74 2.49 16.17 17.17
N ARG A 75 3.27 15.34 16.47
CA ARG A 75 3.67 15.63 15.09
C ARG A 75 2.46 15.72 14.16
N LEU A 76 1.46 14.86 14.36
CA LEU A 76 0.17 14.94 13.68
C LEU A 76 -0.68 16.14 14.14
N ALA A 77 -0.52 16.65 15.36
CA ALA A 77 -1.21 17.82 15.89
C ALA A 77 -0.61 19.15 15.39
N ASP A 78 0.70 19.20 15.23
CA ASP A 78 1.38 20.33 14.60
C ASP A 78 1.13 20.36 13.09
N GLU A 79 1.04 19.19 12.44
CA GLU A 79 0.47 19.09 11.09
C GLU A 79 -0.98 19.62 11.04
N ARG A 80 -1.83 19.33 12.03
CA ARG A 80 -3.20 19.87 12.08
C ARG A 80 -3.24 21.39 12.16
N ARG A 81 -2.28 22.05 12.83
CA ARG A 81 -2.18 23.51 12.96
C ARG A 81 -1.62 24.17 11.70
N ALA A 82 -0.59 23.59 11.09
CA ALA A 82 0.04 24.13 9.88
C ALA A 82 -0.74 23.87 8.57
N LEU A 83 -1.57 22.82 8.50
CA LEU A 83 -2.18 22.33 7.25
C LEU A 83 -3.64 22.71 7.05
N THR A 84 -4.08 23.77 7.72
CA THR A 84 -5.35 24.40 7.39
C THR A 84 -5.13 25.16 6.09
N THR A 85 -5.59 24.59 4.95
CA THR A 85 -5.76 25.22 3.60
C THR A 85 -4.75 24.99 2.46
N THR A 86 -4.21 23.79 2.19
CA THR A 86 -3.59 23.55 0.84
C THR A 86 -3.58 22.09 0.38
N ASN A 87 -3.83 21.85 -0.92
CA ASN A 87 -3.78 20.53 -1.59
C ASN A 87 -2.44 19.79 -1.41
N ILE A 88 -1.34 20.53 -1.21
CA ILE A 88 0.02 20.01 -1.00
C ILE A 88 0.10 19.18 0.29
N ALA A 89 -0.66 19.53 1.32
CA ALA A 89 -0.70 18.82 2.60
C ALA A 89 -1.20 17.37 2.45
N THR A 90 -2.35 17.23 1.78
CA THR A 90 -2.97 15.94 1.50
C THR A 90 -2.06 15.08 0.63
N LEU A 91 -1.41 15.69 -0.37
CA LEU A 91 -0.44 15.01 -1.23
C LEU A 91 0.78 14.50 -0.46
N ARG A 92 1.38 15.32 0.42
CA ARG A 92 2.53 14.91 1.24
C ARG A 92 2.19 13.77 2.19
N ARG A 93 1.01 13.81 2.82
CA ARG A 93 0.53 12.73 3.69
C ARG A 93 0.33 11.43 2.92
N ALA A 94 -0.33 11.50 1.77
CA ALA A 94 -0.58 10.33 0.94
C ALA A 94 0.74 9.75 0.38
N ALA A 95 1.69 10.60 -0.02
CA ALA A 95 3.02 10.17 -0.47
C ALA A 95 3.81 9.49 0.65
N ALA A 96 3.85 10.07 1.85
CA ALA A 96 4.52 9.47 3.00
C ALA A 96 3.90 8.12 3.37
N ALA A 97 2.56 8.04 3.41
CA ALA A 97 1.86 6.79 3.68
C ALA A 97 2.14 5.74 2.60
N PHE A 98 2.19 6.12 1.31
CA PHE A 98 2.52 5.23 0.21
C PHE A 98 3.93 4.65 0.31
N LEU A 99 4.92 5.48 0.63
CA LEU A 99 6.31 5.02 0.78
C LEU A 99 6.45 4.03 1.95
N VAL A 100 5.81 4.34 3.09
CA VAL A 100 5.82 3.45 4.26
C VAL A 100 5.13 2.13 3.94
N THR A 101 3.91 2.16 3.39
CA THR A 101 3.15 0.93 3.12
C THR A 101 3.79 0.11 2.01
N SER A 102 4.32 0.72 0.96
CA SER A 102 5.05 0.01 -0.11
C SER A 102 6.30 -0.67 0.44
N THR A 103 7.08 0.01 1.29
CA THR A 103 8.27 -0.57 1.92
C THR A 103 7.89 -1.76 2.79
N VAL A 104 6.95 -1.58 3.73
CA VAL A 104 6.49 -2.64 4.64
C VAL A 104 5.97 -3.84 3.87
N LEU A 105 5.08 -3.62 2.90
CA LEU A 105 4.45 -4.71 2.16
C LEU A 105 5.44 -5.45 1.26
N THR A 106 6.39 -4.73 0.65
CA THR A 106 7.46 -5.34 -0.16
C THR A 106 8.39 -6.18 0.72
N THR A 107 8.80 -5.67 1.89
CA THR A 107 9.62 -6.44 2.84
C THR A 107 8.90 -7.70 3.30
N LEU A 108 7.62 -7.62 3.65
CA LEU A 108 6.83 -8.78 4.07
C LEU A 108 6.72 -9.84 2.97
N PHE A 109 6.45 -9.43 1.73
CA PHE A 109 6.34 -10.36 0.61
C PHE A 109 7.69 -11.00 0.26
N VAL A 110 8.79 -10.24 0.26
CA VAL A 110 10.13 -10.78 0.04
C VAL A 110 10.49 -11.78 1.14
N ALA A 111 10.18 -11.48 2.40
CA ALA A 111 10.37 -12.42 3.50
C ALA A 111 9.57 -13.71 3.30
N LYS A 112 8.30 -13.61 2.85
CA LYS A 112 7.48 -14.78 2.50
C LYS A 112 8.12 -15.61 1.39
N VAL A 113 8.65 -14.98 0.34
CA VAL A 113 9.35 -15.68 -0.75
C VAL A 113 10.60 -16.39 -0.22
N ALA A 114 11.41 -15.72 0.59
CA ALA A 114 12.64 -16.29 1.16
C ALA A 114 12.36 -17.51 2.06
N VAL A 115 11.29 -17.47 2.87
CA VAL A 115 10.89 -18.59 3.75
C VAL A 115 10.31 -19.76 2.94
N THR A 116 9.53 -19.47 1.90
CA THR A 116 8.86 -20.52 1.10
C THR A 116 9.80 -21.24 0.14
N HIS A 117 10.86 -20.59 -0.33
CA HIS A 117 11.81 -21.14 -1.30
C HIS A 117 13.16 -21.46 -0.65
N ALA A 118 13.17 -22.13 0.51
CA ALA A 118 14.38 -22.54 1.20
C ALA A 118 15.21 -23.54 0.34
N VAL A 119 16.01 -23.03 -0.59
CA VAL A 119 16.94 -23.79 -1.44
C VAL A 119 18.29 -23.89 -0.71
N PRO A 120 18.96 -25.07 -0.68
CA PRO A 120 20.12 -25.34 0.18
C PRO A 120 21.44 -24.63 -0.19
N ALA A 121 21.54 -23.91 -1.31
CA ALA A 121 22.78 -23.26 -1.74
C ALA A 121 22.79 -21.74 -1.42
N ARG A 122 23.56 -21.33 -0.41
CA ARG A 122 23.63 -19.93 0.10
C ARG A 122 23.90 -18.85 -0.96
N GLY A 123 24.51 -19.19 -2.10
CA GLY A 123 24.78 -18.25 -3.20
C GLY A 123 23.56 -17.96 -4.09
N THR A 124 22.83 -18.99 -4.51
CA THR A 124 21.68 -18.88 -5.42
C THR A 124 20.46 -18.24 -4.75
N VAL A 125 20.35 -18.36 -3.42
CA VAL A 125 19.24 -17.76 -2.64
C VAL A 125 19.22 -16.24 -2.76
N PHE A 126 20.38 -15.59 -2.72
CA PHE A 126 20.46 -14.13 -2.84
C PHE A 126 20.02 -13.64 -4.22
N ASP A 127 20.46 -14.30 -5.29
CA ASP A 127 20.10 -13.94 -6.65
C ASP A 127 18.60 -14.16 -6.92
N ILE A 128 18.04 -15.30 -6.47
CA ILE A 128 16.59 -15.57 -6.58
C ILE A 128 15.77 -14.53 -5.80
N ALA A 129 16.20 -14.17 -4.59
CA ALA A 129 15.53 -13.15 -3.80
C ALA A 129 15.61 -11.78 -4.50
N LEU A 130 16.79 -11.40 -5.00
CA LEU A 130 17.03 -10.13 -5.68
C LEU A 130 16.18 -9.98 -6.94
N PHE A 131 16.07 -11.02 -7.78
CA PHE A 131 15.24 -10.98 -8.99
C PHE A 131 13.74 -11.15 -8.72
N SER A 132 13.34 -11.59 -7.52
CA SER A 132 11.92 -11.61 -7.12
C SER A 132 11.40 -10.24 -6.64
N ILE A 133 12.30 -9.29 -6.32
CA ILE A 133 11.92 -7.95 -5.84
C ILE A 133 11.08 -7.19 -6.86
N PRO A 134 11.43 -7.11 -8.17
CA PRO A 134 10.63 -6.35 -9.13
C PRO A 134 9.21 -6.85 -9.30
N PHE A 135 9.01 -8.17 -9.31
CA PHE A 135 7.68 -8.76 -9.34
C PHE A 135 6.90 -8.44 -8.05
N THR A 136 7.55 -8.55 -6.90
CA THR A 136 6.95 -8.24 -5.61
C THR A 136 6.48 -6.79 -5.55
N VAL A 137 7.35 -5.85 -5.95
CA VAL A 137 7.06 -4.42 -6.00
C VAL A 137 5.87 -4.13 -6.91
N ALA A 138 5.80 -4.77 -8.08
CA ALA A 138 4.69 -4.59 -9.01
C ALA A 138 3.32 -4.95 -8.39
N MET A 139 3.28 -6.00 -7.56
CA MET A 139 2.06 -6.47 -6.91
C MET A 139 1.70 -5.66 -5.65
N THR A 140 2.70 -5.06 -5.00
CA THR A 140 2.50 -4.26 -3.78
C THR A 140 2.20 -2.79 -4.05
N ILE A 141 2.54 -2.25 -5.24
CA ILE A 141 2.27 -0.84 -5.61
C ILE A 141 0.77 -0.51 -5.57
N PRO A 142 -0.14 -1.26 -6.24
CA PRO A 142 -1.56 -0.94 -6.16
C PRO A 142 -2.08 -1.02 -4.71
N MET A 143 -1.57 -1.97 -3.93
CA MET A 143 -1.91 -2.17 -2.52
C MET A 143 -1.54 -0.97 -1.65
N SER A 144 -0.31 -0.50 -1.79
CA SER A 144 0.17 0.66 -1.06
C SER A 144 -0.57 1.93 -1.46
N VAL A 145 -0.92 2.11 -2.73
CA VAL A 145 -1.74 3.25 -3.18
C VAL A 145 -3.10 3.26 -2.50
N PHE A 146 -3.83 2.14 -2.52
CA PHE A 146 -5.14 2.05 -1.89
C PHE A 146 -5.08 2.39 -0.40
N ILE A 147 -4.16 1.77 0.35
CA ILE A 147 -3.99 1.99 1.79
C ILE A 147 -3.62 3.45 2.07
N ALA A 148 -2.67 4.00 1.31
CA ALA A 148 -2.18 5.36 1.49
C ALA A 148 -3.28 6.41 1.26
N VAL A 149 -4.04 6.24 0.18
CA VAL A 149 -5.15 7.13 -0.15
C VAL A 149 -6.28 6.98 0.86
N LEU A 150 -6.63 5.75 1.25
CA LEU A 150 -7.68 5.50 2.24
C LEU A 150 -7.33 6.13 3.58
N TRP A 151 -6.08 5.97 4.05
CA TRP A 151 -5.60 6.55 5.29
C TRP A 151 -5.59 8.09 5.24
N ALA A 152 -5.01 8.67 4.18
CA ALA A 152 -4.91 10.12 4.02
C ALA A 152 -6.30 10.77 3.91
N ALA A 153 -7.20 10.17 3.11
CA ALA A 153 -8.55 10.67 2.93
C ALA A 153 -9.40 10.50 4.21
N THR A 154 -9.24 9.40 4.96
CA THR A 154 -9.93 9.20 6.25
C THR A 154 -9.46 10.24 7.26
N ARG A 155 -8.15 10.53 7.30
CA ARG A 155 -7.61 11.57 8.17
C ARG A 155 -8.19 12.93 7.82
N ASP A 156 -8.20 13.31 6.55
CA ASP A 156 -8.79 14.57 6.08
C ASP A 156 -10.28 14.67 6.42
N ALA A 157 -11.04 13.61 6.20
CA ALA A 157 -12.47 13.59 6.45
C ALA A 157 -12.79 13.62 7.96
N SER A 158 -11.94 13.03 8.82
CA SER A 158 -12.08 13.11 10.28
C SER A 158 -11.90 14.52 10.83
N LEU A 159 -11.07 15.35 10.17
CA LEU A 159 -10.75 16.72 10.58
C LEU A 159 -11.84 17.73 10.23
N ARG A 160 -12.64 17.45 9.18
CA ARG A 160 -13.58 18.42 8.59
C ARG A 160 -14.97 18.43 9.23
N ARG A 161 -15.39 17.33 9.86
CA ARG A 161 -16.76 17.14 10.36
C ARG A 161 -17.20 18.16 11.44
N GLY A 162 -16.29 18.98 11.98
CA GLY A 162 -16.59 20.10 12.90
C GLY A 162 -16.70 21.49 12.28
N ARG A 163 -16.51 21.65 10.96
CA ARG A 163 -16.64 22.93 10.23
C ARG A 163 -17.65 22.79 9.09
N ILE A 164 -18.94 22.75 9.41
CA ILE A 164 -20.00 22.73 8.39
C ILE A 164 -20.36 24.19 8.05
N GLY A 165 -19.95 24.64 6.87
CA GLY A 165 -20.38 25.89 6.25
C GLY A 165 -20.70 25.63 4.77
N THR A 166 -21.63 26.40 4.21
CA THR A 166 -22.31 26.18 2.92
C THR A 166 -21.40 26.22 1.67
N ALA A 167 -20.11 26.55 1.81
CA ALA A 167 -19.13 26.57 0.71
C ALA A 167 -18.50 25.20 0.38
N ASP A 168 -18.73 24.16 1.19
CA ASP A 168 -18.03 22.85 1.12
C ASP A 168 -18.41 21.97 -0.08
N VAL A 169 -19.54 22.25 -0.76
CA VAL A 169 -20.09 21.39 -1.83
C VAL A 169 -19.28 21.45 -3.14
N ARG A 170 -18.68 22.60 -3.49
CA ARG A 170 -17.80 22.72 -4.68
C ARG A 170 -16.37 22.24 -4.40
N ASP A 171 -15.98 22.15 -3.13
CA ASP A 171 -14.61 21.89 -2.69
C ASP A 171 -14.27 20.37 -2.64
N GLY A 172 -15.29 19.51 -2.72
CA GLY A 172 -15.14 18.05 -2.75
C GLY A 172 -14.48 17.51 -4.03
N THR A 173 -14.70 18.13 -5.19
CA THR A 173 -14.13 17.68 -6.48
C THR A 173 -12.73 18.24 -6.70
N LEU A 174 -12.51 19.52 -6.38
CA LEU A 174 -11.20 20.20 -6.54
C LEU A 174 -10.09 19.59 -5.66
N ARG A 175 -10.46 18.89 -4.59
CA ARG A 175 -9.54 18.25 -3.63
C ARG A 175 -9.32 16.75 -3.86
N LEU A 176 -10.07 16.10 -4.75
CA LEU A 176 -9.72 14.77 -5.27
C LEU A 176 -8.58 14.85 -6.30
N THR A 177 -8.47 15.97 -7.00
CA THR A 177 -7.46 16.25 -8.03
C THR A 177 -6.03 15.92 -7.60
N PRO A 178 -5.50 16.34 -6.43
CA PRO A 178 -4.13 16.00 -6.03
C PRO A 178 -3.93 14.50 -5.79
N VAL A 179 -4.95 13.81 -5.27
CA VAL A 179 -4.91 12.35 -5.04
C VAL A 179 -4.88 11.60 -6.36
N VAL A 180 -5.73 12.01 -7.31
CA VAL A 180 -5.75 11.44 -8.66
C VAL A 180 -4.44 11.74 -9.37
N GLY A 181 -3.91 12.96 -9.28
CA GLY A 181 -2.62 13.33 -9.87
C GLY A 181 -1.46 12.47 -9.35
N MET A 182 -1.42 12.21 -8.04
CA MET A 182 -0.42 11.31 -7.46
C MET A 182 -0.62 9.86 -7.93
N ALA A 183 -1.87 9.37 -7.98
CA ALA A 183 -2.17 8.03 -8.46
C ALA A 183 -1.79 7.85 -9.94
N SER A 184 -2.02 8.87 -10.78
CA SER A 184 -1.59 8.89 -12.18
C SER A 184 -0.08 8.82 -12.31
N MET A 185 0.66 9.58 -11.49
CA MET A 185 2.13 9.51 -11.47
C MET A 185 2.61 8.10 -11.08
N VAL A 186 2.00 7.50 -10.04
CA VAL A 186 2.33 6.13 -9.63
C VAL A 186 1.97 5.10 -10.71
N THR A 187 0.83 5.26 -11.41
CA THR A 187 0.45 4.42 -12.55
C THR A 187 1.50 4.48 -13.66
N LEU A 188 1.99 5.66 -14.03
CA LEU A 188 3.02 5.81 -15.07
C LEU A 188 4.33 5.11 -14.66
N CYS A 189 4.76 5.31 -13.41
CA CYS A 189 5.94 4.62 -12.87
C CYS A 189 5.75 3.09 -12.84
N CYS A 190 4.58 2.62 -12.40
CA CYS A 190 4.24 1.20 -12.36
C CYS A 190 4.18 0.58 -13.75
N LEU A 191 3.66 1.33 -14.74
CA LEU A 191 3.64 0.89 -16.13
C LEU A 191 5.06 0.73 -16.69
N ALA A 192 5.94 1.71 -16.48
CA ALA A 192 7.34 1.62 -16.88
C ALA A 192 8.04 0.43 -16.19
N TRP A 193 7.78 0.24 -14.89
CA TRP A 193 8.30 -0.89 -14.11
C TRP A 193 7.83 -2.25 -14.67
N ASN A 194 6.54 -2.38 -14.96
CA ASN A 194 5.93 -3.62 -15.47
C ASN A 194 6.31 -3.92 -16.92
N ALA A 195 6.58 -2.88 -17.72
CA ALA A 195 6.95 -3.03 -19.12
C ALA A 195 8.40 -3.48 -19.30
N GLU A 196 9.32 -2.98 -18.45
CA GLU A 196 10.77 -3.18 -18.63
C GLU A 196 11.44 -4.00 -17.52
N LEU A 197 11.17 -3.70 -16.25
CA LEU A 197 11.91 -4.30 -15.14
C LEU A 197 11.42 -5.70 -14.78
N VAL A 198 10.09 -5.88 -14.66
CA VAL A 198 9.49 -7.17 -14.30
C VAL A 198 9.88 -8.29 -15.27
N PRO A 199 9.79 -8.10 -16.60
CA PRO A 199 10.11 -9.17 -17.55
C PRO A 199 11.60 -9.52 -17.55
N ARG A 200 12.49 -8.51 -17.49
CA ARG A 200 13.95 -8.71 -17.40
C ARG A 200 14.35 -9.49 -16.15
N ALA A 201 13.68 -9.25 -15.03
CA ALA A 201 13.92 -9.97 -13.78
C ALA A 201 13.41 -11.42 -13.86
N ASN A 202 12.23 -11.63 -14.44
CA ASN A 202 11.64 -12.95 -14.62
C ASN A 202 12.45 -13.85 -15.57
N LEU A 203 13.00 -13.29 -16.66
CA LEU A 203 13.93 -13.99 -17.56
C LEU A 203 15.16 -14.51 -16.80
N LYS A 204 15.78 -13.66 -15.97
CA LYS A 204 16.93 -14.06 -15.15
C LYS A 204 16.57 -15.11 -14.11
N LEU A 205 15.40 -15.02 -13.47
CA LEU A 205 14.89 -16.06 -12.57
C LEU A 205 14.78 -17.42 -13.27
N LEU A 206 14.20 -17.46 -14.47
CA LEU A 206 14.05 -18.69 -15.24
C LEU A 206 15.41 -19.33 -15.56
N THR A 207 16.41 -18.52 -15.94
CA THR A 207 17.77 -19.04 -16.19
C THR A 207 18.42 -19.63 -14.93
N LEU A 208 18.11 -19.10 -13.74
CA LEU A 208 18.61 -19.59 -12.46
C LEU A 208 17.88 -20.86 -12.00
N TYR A 209 16.58 -20.99 -12.31
CA TYR A 209 15.78 -22.16 -11.94
C TYR A 209 15.98 -23.36 -12.88
N ALA A 210 16.10 -23.14 -14.19
CA ALA A 210 16.17 -24.22 -15.17
C ALA A 210 17.58 -24.85 -15.30
N GLY A 211 18.62 -24.16 -14.80
CA GLY A 211 19.98 -24.41 -15.28
C GLY A 211 20.07 -24.12 -16.78
N THR A 212 21.28 -24.05 -17.35
CA THR A 212 21.51 -23.69 -18.76
C THR A 212 20.88 -24.64 -19.81
N ALA A 213 20.11 -25.66 -19.40
CA ALA A 213 19.44 -26.60 -20.29
C ALA A 213 17.91 -26.38 -20.25
N ALA A 214 17.36 -25.90 -21.36
CA ALA A 214 15.92 -25.72 -21.64
C ALA A 214 15.22 -24.53 -20.95
N VAL A 215 15.68 -23.31 -21.22
CA VAL A 215 14.84 -22.11 -21.03
C VAL A 215 13.87 -21.99 -22.20
N THR A 216 12.67 -22.56 -22.06
CA THR A 216 11.56 -22.23 -22.95
C THR A 216 10.98 -20.90 -22.49
N SER A 217 11.22 -19.82 -23.24
CA SER A 217 10.67 -18.50 -22.93
C SER A 217 9.15 -18.56 -22.90
N THR A 218 8.56 -18.57 -21.70
CA THR A 218 7.11 -18.46 -21.52
C THR A 218 6.71 -17.00 -21.73
N ASP A 219 5.56 -16.75 -22.36
CA ASP A 219 5.00 -15.42 -22.65
C ASP A 219 5.19 -14.44 -21.47
N ARG A 220 4.89 -14.91 -20.24
CA ARG A 220 5.01 -14.20 -18.95
C ARG A 220 6.37 -13.55 -18.65
N SER A 221 7.43 -13.97 -19.34
CA SER A 221 8.80 -13.50 -19.16
C SER A 221 9.22 -12.43 -20.19
N MET A 222 8.43 -12.22 -21.24
CA MET A 222 8.73 -11.28 -22.33
C MET A 222 8.38 -9.84 -21.96
N THR A 223 9.15 -8.86 -22.44
CA THR A 223 8.86 -7.42 -22.32
C THR A 223 7.65 -7.00 -23.16
N LEU A 224 7.08 -5.82 -22.89
CA LEU A 224 5.94 -5.32 -23.68
C LEU A 224 6.29 -5.20 -25.17
N GLY A 225 7.49 -4.71 -25.48
CA GLY A 225 7.97 -4.59 -26.87
C GLY A 225 8.27 -5.94 -27.52
N GLU A 226 8.74 -6.94 -26.77
CA GLU A 226 8.94 -8.30 -27.28
C GLU A 226 7.60 -9.00 -27.58
N LEU A 227 6.60 -8.86 -26.69
CA LEU A 227 5.25 -9.39 -26.93
C LEU A 227 4.60 -8.78 -28.18
N GLN A 228 4.75 -7.46 -28.37
CA GLN A 228 4.22 -6.79 -29.57
C GLN A 228 4.91 -7.26 -30.85
N ARG A 229 6.24 -7.48 -30.82
CA ARG A 229 6.98 -8.03 -31.97
C ARG A 229 6.57 -9.47 -32.25
N ALA A 230 6.48 -10.32 -31.22
CA ALA A 230 6.03 -11.70 -31.35
C ALA A 230 4.62 -11.78 -31.98
N GLN A 231 3.71 -10.92 -31.52
CA GLN A 231 2.38 -10.78 -32.11
C GLN A 231 2.45 -10.37 -33.60
N SER A 232 3.30 -9.40 -33.96
CA SER A 232 3.44 -8.96 -35.35
C SER A 232 4.01 -10.04 -36.28
N HIS A 233 4.92 -10.89 -35.78
CA HIS A 233 5.46 -12.02 -36.52
C HIS A 233 4.37 -13.08 -36.83
N LEU A 234 3.47 -13.34 -35.88
CA LEU A 234 2.33 -14.24 -36.09
C LEU A 234 1.33 -13.72 -37.14
N VAL A 235 1.24 -12.40 -37.34
CA VAL A 235 0.38 -11.80 -38.37
C VAL A 235 0.96 -12.01 -39.79
N THR A 236 2.29 -12.06 -39.92
CA THR A 236 2.98 -12.31 -41.20
C THR A 236 3.00 -13.77 -41.65
N VAL A 237 2.83 -14.73 -40.74
CA VAL A 237 2.78 -16.16 -41.08
C VAL A 237 1.33 -16.53 -41.44
N GLY A 238 1.03 -16.61 -42.74
CA GLY A 238 -0.32 -16.87 -43.26
C GLY A 238 -0.90 -18.26 -42.89
N PRO A 239 -2.22 -18.47 -43.09
CA PRO A 239 -2.97 -19.55 -42.45
C PRO A 239 -2.89 -20.89 -43.20
N HIS A 240 -2.30 -21.91 -42.56
CA HIS A 240 -2.73 -23.31 -42.74
C HIS A 240 -3.83 -23.61 -41.71
N ALA A 241 -4.92 -24.31 -42.05
CA ALA A 241 -6.11 -24.41 -41.19
C ALA A 241 -5.85 -24.88 -39.73
N SER A 242 -5.00 -25.89 -39.52
CA SER A 242 -4.61 -26.35 -38.18
C SER A 242 -3.59 -25.41 -37.50
N ALA A 243 -2.72 -24.77 -38.28
CA ALA A 243 -1.82 -23.74 -37.78
C ALA A 243 -2.59 -22.44 -37.44
N SER A 244 -3.72 -22.16 -38.09
CA SER A 244 -4.52 -20.95 -37.91
C SER A 244 -5.18 -20.91 -36.55
N GLU A 245 -5.67 -22.05 -36.05
CA GLU A 245 -6.24 -22.14 -34.69
C GLU A 245 -5.15 -22.01 -33.62
N ALA A 246 -4.01 -22.69 -33.80
CA ALA A 246 -2.88 -22.60 -32.88
C ALA A 246 -2.27 -21.18 -32.84
N VAL A 247 -2.11 -20.54 -34.01
CA VAL A 247 -1.65 -19.15 -34.15
C VAL A 247 -2.65 -18.19 -33.52
N GLY A 248 -3.95 -18.44 -33.67
CA GLY A 248 -5.02 -17.68 -33.02
C GLY A 248 -4.94 -17.75 -31.48
N ALA A 249 -4.73 -18.95 -30.93
CA ALA A 249 -4.59 -19.16 -29.50
C ALA A 249 -3.33 -18.47 -28.92
N SER A 250 -2.18 -18.57 -29.60
CA SER A 250 -0.96 -17.86 -29.19
C SER A 250 -1.11 -16.34 -29.26
N ARG A 251 -1.79 -15.82 -30.30
CA ARG A 251 -2.09 -14.39 -30.42
C ARG A 251 -2.98 -13.90 -29.28
N ALA A 252 -3.99 -14.68 -28.90
CA ALA A 252 -4.88 -14.35 -27.80
C ALA A 252 -4.12 -14.33 -26.45
N SER A 253 -3.24 -15.30 -26.20
CA SER A 253 -2.37 -15.32 -25.01
C SER A 253 -1.52 -14.05 -24.89
N TYR A 254 -0.82 -13.65 -25.97
CA TYR A 254 -0.03 -12.41 -25.98
C TYR A 254 -0.88 -11.17 -25.73
N GLU A 255 -2.09 -11.12 -26.29
CA GLU A 255 -3.00 -10.00 -26.06
C GLU A 255 -3.45 -9.93 -24.60
N VAL A 256 -3.78 -11.07 -23.97
CA VAL A 256 -4.11 -11.14 -22.54
C VAL A 256 -2.97 -10.58 -21.70
N GLU A 257 -1.73 -10.96 -21.99
CA GLU A 257 -0.58 -10.50 -21.21
C GLU A 257 -0.29 -9.01 -21.36
N ILE A 258 -0.40 -8.48 -22.59
CA ILE A 258 -0.29 -7.04 -22.86
C ILE A 258 -1.35 -6.28 -22.05
N GLN A 259 -2.61 -6.71 -22.16
CA GLN A 259 -3.73 -6.07 -21.48
C GLN A 259 -3.61 -6.21 -19.95
N LYS A 260 -3.08 -7.31 -19.44
CA LYS A 260 -2.82 -7.53 -18.01
C LYS A 260 -1.81 -6.53 -17.44
N LYS A 261 -0.69 -6.30 -18.14
CA LYS A 261 0.33 -5.33 -17.71
C LYS A 261 -0.22 -3.90 -17.64
N LEU A 262 -1.06 -3.53 -18.60
CA LEU A 262 -1.77 -2.25 -18.62
C LEU A 262 -2.83 -2.15 -17.52
N ALA A 263 -3.64 -3.20 -17.35
CA ALA A 263 -4.70 -3.23 -16.36
C ALA A 263 -4.16 -3.12 -14.93
N LEU A 264 -3.07 -3.81 -14.60
CA LEU A 264 -2.44 -3.72 -13.27
C LEU A 264 -1.92 -2.31 -12.97
N ALA A 265 -1.34 -1.62 -13.95
CA ALA A 265 -0.89 -0.23 -13.77
C ALA A 265 -2.09 0.73 -13.61
N ALA A 266 -3.13 0.57 -14.43
CA ALA A 266 -4.35 1.36 -14.38
C ALA A 266 -5.14 1.15 -13.08
N ALA A 267 -4.98 0.00 -12.42
CA ALA A 267 -5.61 -0.33 -11.15
C ALA A 267 -5.32 0.71 -10.06
N CYS A 268 -4.13 1.32 -10.06
CA CYS A 268 -3.75 2.31 -9.04
C CYS A 268 -4.70 3.50 -9.02
N ILE A 269 -5.16 3.97 -10.19
CA ILE A 269 -6.13 5.08 -10.29
C ILE A 269 -7.50 4.63 -9.79
N ALA A 270 -7.99 3.49 -10.27
CA ALA A 270 -9.31 2.97 -9.89
C ALA A 270 -9.41 2.74 -8.38
N LEU A 271 -8.37 2.13 -7.78
CA LEU A 271 -8.26 1.87 -6.35
C LEU A 271 -8.11 3.16 -5.54
N ALA A 272 -7.32 4.13 -5.99
CA ALA A 272 -7.22 5.44 -5.34
C ALA A 272 -8.60 6.14 -5.27
N MET A 273 -9.36 6.10 -6.36
CA MET A 273 -10.71 6.67 -6.40
C MET A 273 -11.67 5.93 -5.45
N LEU A 274 -11.61 4.60 -5.42
CA LEU A 274 -12.43 3.79 -4.50
C LEU A 274 -12.09 4.10 -3.04
N ALA A 275 -10.81 4.14 -2.69
CA ALA A 275 -10.33 4.49 -1.35
C ALA A 275 -10.83 5.87 -0.91
N ALA A 276 -10.75 6.86 -1.80
CA ALA A 276 -11.25 8.21 -1.53
C ALA A 276 -12.77 8.25 -1.33
N GLY A 277 -13.53 7.45 -2.09
CA GLY A 277 -14.98 7.30 -1.92
C GLY A 277 -15.36 6.68 -0.58
N ILE A 278 -14.71 5.57 -0.21
CA ILE A 278 -14.90 4.89 1.08
C ILE A 278 -14.64 5.83 2.26
N ALA A 279 -13.53 6.58 2.22
CA ALA A 279 -13.14 7.49 3.29
C ALA A 279 -14.20 8.57 3.59
N ARG A 280 -14.99 8.98 2.59
CA ARG A 280 -16.08 9.96 2.77
C ARG A 280 -17.24 9.40 3.58
N HIS A 281 -17.58 8.13 3.38
CA HIS A 281 -18.67 7.46 4.11
C HIS A 281 -18.26 7.09 5.53
N ALA A 282 -17.01 6.69 5.73
CA ALA A 282 -16.52 6.19 7.00
C ALA A 282 -15.26 6.94 7.49
N PRO A 283 -15.34 8.23 7.83
CA PRO A 283 -14.17 9.04 8.20
C PRO A 283 -13.60 8.76 9.59
N ARG A 284 -14.16 7.79 10.32
CA ARG A 284 -13.65 7.31 11.61
C ARG A 284 -13.20 5.85 11.52
N LEU A 285 -12.86 5.37 10.32
CA LEU A 285 -12.27 4.06 10.11
C LEU A 285 -11.02 3.92 10.99
N SER A 286 -11.06 2.96 11.92
CA SER A 286 -9.88 2.60 12.71
C SER A 286 -8.79 2.06 11.79
N VAL A 287 -7.51 2.15 12.19
CA VAL A 287 -6.38 1.63 11.40
C VAL A 287 -6.57 0.15 11.06
N TRP A 288 -7.05 -0.64 12.00
CA TRP A 288 -7.35 -2.07 11.80
C TRP A 288 -8.48 -2.30 10.78
N THR A 289 -9.54 -1.49 10.84
CA THR A 289 -10.64 -1.58 9.86
C THR A 289 -10.16 -1.22 8.46
N GLN A 290 -9.27 -0.22 8.32
CA GLN A 290 -8.66 0.13 7.03
C GLN A 290 -7.81 -1.02 6.49
N ALA A 291 -7.02 -1.67 7.36
CA ALA A 291 -6.19 -2.81 6.97
C ALA A 291 -7.03 -3.99 6.48
N VAL A 292 -8.05 -4.41 7.25
CA VAL A 292 -8.96 -5.50 6.87
C VAL A 292 -9.69 -5.19 5.57
N LEU A 293 -10.21 -3.96 5.43
CA LEU A 293 -10.89 -3.54 4.22
C LEU A 293 -9.97 -3.57 2.99
N SER A 294 -8.71 -3.16 3.16
CA SER A 294 -7.71 -3.22 2.09
C SER A 294 -7.46 -4.67 1.67
N VAL A 295 -7.28 -5.59 2.61
CA VAL A 295 -7.11 -7.03 2.32
C VAL A 295 -8.32 -7.56 1.54
N LEU A 296 -9.55 -7.27 1.97
CA LEU A 296 -10.76 -7.73 1.30
C LEU A 296 -10.89 -7.20 -0.13
N VAL A 297 -10.65 -5.90 -0.33
CA VAL A 297 -10.68 -5.27 -1.67
C VAL A 297 -9.64 -5.92 -2.58
N PHE A 298 -8.44 -6.19 -2.07
CA PHE A 298 -7.39 -6.82 -2.85
C PHE A 298 -7.66 -8.28 -3.20
N ILE A 299 -8.17 -9.06 -2.25
CA ILE A 299 -8.59 -10.44 -2.52
C ILE A 299 -9.65 -10.43 -3.63
N GLY A 300 -10.67 -9.57 -3.53
CA GLY A 300 -11.69 -9.43 -4.56
C GLY A 300 -11.11 -9.04 -5.92
N TYR A 301 -10.20 -8.05 -5.94
CA TYR A 301 -9.53 -7.61 -7.16
C TYR A 301 -8.72 -8.74 -7.84
N TYR A 302 -7.92 -9.46 -7.05
CA TYR A 302 -7.11 -10.58 -7.56
C TYR A 302 -7.98 -11.73 -8.05
N VAL A 303 -9.07 -12.05 -7.35
CA VAL A 303 -10.02 -13.06 -7.82
C VAL A 303 -10.60 -12.65 -9.17
N CYS A 304 -11.00 -11.39 -9.36
CA CYS A 304 -11.50 -10.92 -10.66
C CYS A 304 -10.45 -11.04 -11.79
N ILE A 305 -9.19 -10.67 -11.53
CA ILE A 305 -8.11 -10.80 -12.53
C ILE A 305 -7.87 -12.28 -12.89
N ILE A 306 -7.74 -13.15 -11.89
CA ILE A 306 -7.51 -14.60 -12.11
C ILE A 306 -8.69 -15.20 -12.88
N MET A 307 -9.93 -14.91 -12.48
CA MET A 307 -11.12 -15.40 -13.19
C MET A 307 -11.17 -14.87 -14.63
N GLY A 308 -10.82 -13.60 -14.85
CA GLY A 308 -10.71 -13.02 -16.18
C GLY A 308 -9.69 -13.75 -17.06
N GLU A 309 -8.51 -14.07 -16.53
CA GLU A 309 -7.45 -14.82 -17.24
C GLU A 309 -7.99 -16.19 -17.68
N GLN A 310 -8.60 -16.94 -16.74
CA GLN A 310 -9.18 -18.26 -17.05
C GLN A 310 -10.31 -18.21 -18.10
N LEU A 311 -11.08 -17.13 -18.14
CA LEU A 311 -12.15 -16.93 -19.14
C LEU A 311 -11.59 -16.57 -20.52
N ALA A 312 -10.53 -15.77 -20.56
CA ALA A 312 -9.85 -15.40 -21.80
C ALA A 312 -9.10 -16.59 -22.41
N ASP A 313 -8.42 -17.39 -21.58
CA ASP A 313 -7.68 -18.59 -22.01
C ASP A 313 -8.59 -19.64 -22.63
N ARG A 314 -9.87 -19.68 -22.22
CA ARG A 314 -10.91 -20.55 -22.80
C ARG A 314 -11.61 -19.92 -24.01
N SER A 315 -11.15 -18.78 -24.50
CA SER A 315 -11.78 -17.98 -25.56
C SER A 315 -13.25 -17.61 -25.29
N ALA A 316 -13.70 -17.62 -24.02
CA ALA A 316 -15.09 -17.34 -23.66
C ALA A 316 -15.41 -15.84 -23.70
N ILE A 317 -14.40 -14.99 -23.44
CA ILE A 317 -14.52 -13.53 -23.42
C ILE A 317 -13.30 -12.93 -24.13
N PRO A 318 -13.44 -11.81 -24.87
CA PRO A 318 -12.30 -11.12 -25.47
C PRO A 318 -11.21 -10.76 -24.44
N PRO A 319 -9.91 -10.95 -24.77
CA PRO A 319 -8.78 -10.65 -23.88
C PRO A 319 -8.84 -9.26 -23.23
N ALA A 320 -9.19 -8.23 -24.01
CA ALA A 320 -9.33 -6.88 -23.51
C ALA A 320 -10.43 -6.77 -22.44
N LEU A 321 -11.62 -7.33 -22.68
CA LEU A 321 -12.71 -7.23 -21.71
C LEU A 321 -12.41 -8.04 -20.45
N ALA A 322 -11.82 -9.23 -20.60
CA ALA A 322 -11.42 -10.07 -19.49
C ALA A 322 -10.48 -9.35 -18.52
N MET A 323 -9.41 -8.73 -19.03
CA MET A 323 -8.40 -8.06 -18.21
C MET A 323 -8.89 -6.73 -17.61
N TRP A 324 -9.70 -5.97 -18.34
CA TRP A 324 -10.19 -4.66 -17.87
C TRP A 324 -11.44 -4.76 -16.98
N SER A 325 -12.15 -5.89 -16.98
CA SER A 325 -13.37 -6.11 -16.19
C SER A 325 -13.18 -5.78 -14.70
N ALA A 326 -12.08 -6.23 -14.09
CA ALA A 326 -11.76 -5.96 -12.69
C ALA A 326 -11.64 -4.45 -12.41
N ASN A 327 -10.93 -3.72 -13.27
CA ASN A 327 -10.78 -2.27 -13.16
C ASN A 327 -12.11 -1.54 -13.36
N ILE A 328 -12.94 -2.01 -14.30
CA ILE A 328 -14.29 -1.45 -14.53
C ILE A 328 -15.16 -1.62 -13.28
N ILE A 329 -15.17 -2.81 -12.67
CA ILE A 329 -15.94 -3.07 -11.44
C ILE A 329 -15.48 -2.14 -10.30
N VAL A 330 -14.17 -2.04 -10.07
CA VAL A 330 -13.60 -1.15 -9.05
C VAL A 330 -13.95 0.31 -9.32
N LEU A 331 -13.86 0.75 -10.58
CA LEU A 331 -14.18 2.12 -10.97
C LEU A 331 -15.67 2.44 -10.80
N LEU A 332 -16.57 1.49 -11.12
CA LEU A 332 -18.00 1.61 -10.87
C LEU A 332 -18.28 1.77 -9.37
N LEU A 333 -17.67 0.94 -8.51
CA LEU A 333 -17.78 1.05 -7.05
C LEU A 333 -17.22 2.39 -6.56
N ALA A 334 -16.11 2.86 -7.12
CA ALA A 334 -15.54 4.17 -6.81
C ALA A 334 -16.52 5.29 -7.15
N MET A 335 -17.13 5.26 -8.33
CA MET A 335 -18.12 6.25 -8.72
C MET A 335 -19.37 6.22 -7.84
N LEU A 336 -19.87 5.03 -7.49
CA LEU A 336 -21.03 4.87 -6.61
C LEU A 336 -20.77 5.44 -5.21
N THR A 337 -19.63 5.11 -4.62
CA THR A 337 -19.24 5.63 -3.29
C THR A 337 -19.04 7.16 -3.33
N LEU A 338 -18.44 7.70 -4.39
CA LEU A 338 -18.26 9.15 -4.54
C LEU A 338 -19.58 9.90 -4.77
N ARG A 339 -20.53 9.33 -5.52
CA ARG A 339 -21.85 9.94 -5.78
C ARG A 339 -22.74 9.95 -4.55
N THR A 340 -22.86 8.81 -3.86
CA THR A 340 -23.70 8.67 -2.66
C THR A 340 -23.25 9.56 -1.50
N ALA A 341 -21.98 9.95 -1.46
CA ALA A 341 -21.47 10.89 -0.46
C ALA A 341 -22.02 12.33 -0.66
N HIS A 342 -22.33 12.75 -1.88
CA HIS A 342 -22.86 14.09 -2.16
C HIS A 342 -24.34 14.25 -1.77
N GLY A 343 -25.10 13.15 -1.67
CA GLY A 343 -26.54 13.19 -1.38
C GLY A 343 -26.92 13.32 0.10
N LYS A 344 -25.96 13.29 1.04
CA LYS A 344 -26.20 13.44 2.47
C LYS A 344 -25.85 14.86 2.94
N THR A 345 -26.59 15.87 2.49
CA THR A 345 -26.65 17.16 3.21
C THR A 345 -27.29 16.90 4.58
N ALA A 346 -26.62 17.34 5.65
CA ALA A 346 -27.03 17.08 7.03
C ALA A 346 -28.47 17.54 7.33
N PRO A 347 -29.21 16.87 8.23
CA PRO A 347 -30.50 17.38 8.70
C PRO A 347 -30.29 18.73 9.38
N ASP A 348 -31.17 19.68 9.06
CA ASP A 348 -31.20 21.04 9.56
C ASP A 348 -31.20 21.04 11.10
N VAL A 349 -30.04 21.33 11.70
CA VAL A 349 -29.94 21.49 13.15
C VAL A 349 -30.56 22.85 13.48
N LYS A 350 -31.85 22.84 13.84
CA LYS A 350 -32.50 23.98 14.50
C LYS A 350 -31.71 24.31 15.76
N LEU A 351 -30.89 25.36 15.69
CA LEU A 351 -30.27 25.94 16.87
C LEU A 351 -31.40 26.46 17.78
N PRO A 352 -31.36 26.16 19.09
CA PRO A 352 -32.34 26.72 20.02
C PRO A 352 -32.21 28.24 19.98
N SER A 353 -33.35 28.92 19.74
CA SER A 353 -33.44 30.36 19.84
C SER A 353 -32.96 30.77 21.23
N ARG A 354 -31.88 31.56 21.29
CA ARG A 354 -31.47 32.20 22.54
C ARG A 354 -32.68 32.95 23.09
N ALA A 355 -33.21 32.47 24.23
CA ALA A 355 -34.18 33.22 25.01
C ALA A 355 -33.51 34.52 25.46
N ALA A 356 -34.21 35.62 25.21
CA ALA A 356 -33.81 36.98 25.55
C ALA A 356 -33.80 37.21 27.07
#